data_AF-A0A2I7SL97-F1
#
_entry.id   AF-A0A2I7SL97-F1
#
_cell.length_a   1.000
_cell.length_b   1.000
_cell.length_c   1.000
_cell.angle_alpha   90.00
_cell.angle_beta   90.00
_cell.angle_gamma   90.00
#
_symmetry.space_group_name_H-M   'P 1'
#
loop_
_entity.id
_entity.type
_entity.pdbx_description
1 polymer ?
#
loop_
_entity_poly.entity_id
_entity_poly.type
_entity_poly.pdbx_seq_one_letter_code
_entity_poly.pdbx_strand_id
1 'polypeptide(L)' 'MKLLYIVNQLHGTTGQERIIAIKTDYFIRNYGYNIVVVALDEVDSKPFFDINHAVKKIDLPKGKRLFWMVFQK' A
#
# COMPACT_ATOMS: atom_id res chain seq x y z
N MET A 1 1.68 14.24 -11.22
CA MET A 1 2.20 13.00 -11.86
C MET A 1 1.57 11.77 -11.22
N LYS A 2 1.77 10.57 -11.78
CA LYS A 2 1.29 9.30 -11.20
C LYS A 2 2.47 8.47 -10.67
N LEU A 3 2.39 7.97 -9.44
CA LEU A 3 3.41 7.11 -8.83
C LEU A 3 2.80 5.81 -8.31
N LEU A 4 3.50 4.70 -8.53
CA LEU A 4 3.15 3.38 -8.03
C LEU A 4 4.27 2.88 -7.10
N TYR A 5 3.94 2.61 -5.85
CA TYR A 5 4.82 1.94 -4.91
C TYR A 5 4.40 0.47 -4.80
N ILE A 6 5.37 -0.45 -4.90
CA ILE A 6 5.16 -1.88 -4.69
C ILE A 6 5.99 -2.28 -3.48
N VAL A 7 5.33 -2.77 -2.44
CA VAL A 7 5.95 -3.11 -1.16
C VAL A 7 5.46 -4.44 -0.65
N ASN A 8 6.26 -5.10 0.18
CA ASN A 8 5.83 -6.35 0.79
C ASN A 8 4.72 -6.12 1.82
N GLN A 9 4.84 -5.05 2.61
CA GLN A 9 3.88 -4.69 3.64
C GLN A 9 3.92 -3.18 3.92
N LEU A 10 2.88 -2.68 4.54
CA LEU A 10 2.62 -1.29 4.91
C LEU A 10 2.08 -1.15 6.35
N HIS A 11 1.83 -2.26 7.04
CA HIS A 11 1.36 -2.31 8.43
C HIS A 11 2.47 -2.39 9.50
N GLY A 12 3.74 -2.52 9.10
CA GLY A 12 4.85 -2.60 10.04
C GLY A 12 5.27 -1.26 10.65
N THR A 13 6.12 -1.32 11.67
CA THR A 13 6.74 -0.16 12.34
C THR A 13 8.14 0.16 11.79
N THR A 14 8.51 -0.40 10.64
CA THR A 14 9.88 -0.30 10.13
C THR A 14 10.13 1.04 9.42
N GLY A 15 11.40 1.30 9.10
CA GLY A 15 11.80 2.52 8.40
C GLY A 15 11.16 2.66 7.02
N GLN A 16 10.86 1.53 6.36
CA GLN A 16 10.23 1.55 5.03
C GLN A 16 8.83 2.19 5.08
N GLU A 17 7.97 1.72 5.98
CA GLU A 17 6.60 2.21 6.12
C GLU A 17 6.60 3.69 6.53
N ARG A 18 7.51 4.09 7.43
CA ARG A 18 7.68 5.49 7.84
C ARG A 18 8.05 6.39 6.65
N ILE A 19 9.01 5.97 5.84
CA ILE A 19 9.46 6.76 4.68
C ILE A 19 8.35 6.86 3.63
N ILE A 20 7.58 5.80 3.41
CA ILE A 20 6.45 5.82 2.47
C ILE A 20 5.40 6.81 2.96
N ALA A 21 5.00 6.77 4.23
CA ALA A 21 4.03 7.70 4.79
C ALA A 21 4.47 9.16 4.59
N ILE A 22 5.71 9.50 4.96
CA ILE A 22 6.24 10.87 4.85
C ILE A 22 6.36 11.32 3.39
N LYS A 23 6.94 10.49 2.51
CA LYS A 23 7.18 10.88 1.11
C LYS A 23 5.88 11.02 0.34
N THR A 24 4.95 10.09 0.52
CA THR A 24 3.67 10.13 -0.19
C THR A 24 2.86 11.35 0.21
N ASP A 25 2.80 11.68 1.51
CA ASP A 25 2.13 12.89 2.00
C ASP A 25 2.77 14.16 1.41
N TYR A 26 4.11 14.26 1.45
CA TYR A 26 4.83 15.39 0.86
C TYR A 26 4.55 15.54 -0.64
N PHE A 27 4.57 14.45 -1.40
CA PHE A 27 4.33 14.49 -2.85
C PHE A 27 2.89 14.86 -3.21
N ILE A 28 1.92 14.44 -2.40
CA ILE A 28 0.53 14.82 -2.57
C ILE A 28 0.36 16.32 -2.27
N ARG A 29 0.84 16.79 -1.12
CA ARG A 29 0.64 18.17 -0.66
C ARG A 29 1.38 19.19 -1.51
N ASN A 30 2.62 18.91 -1.87
CA ASN A 30 3.49 19.90 -2.52
C ASN A 30 3.42 19.83 -4.05
N TYR A 31 3.07 18.69 -4.63
CA TYR A 31 3.10 18.50 -6.08
C TYR A 31 1.80 17.92 -6.67
N GLY A 32 0.77 17.63 -5.85
CA GLY A 32 -0.50 17.11 -6.33
C GLY A 32 -0.38 15.74 -7.00
N TYR A 33 0.51 14.88 -6.51
CA TYR A 33 0.72 13.57 -7.13
C TYR A 33 -0.42 12.61 -6.82
N ASN A 34 -0.79 11.79 -7.81
CA ASN A 34 -1.69 10.67 -7.63
C ASN A 34 -0.85 9.42 -7.34
N ILE A 35 -1.01 8.85 -6.15
CA ILE A 35 -0.16 7.79 -5.64
C ILE A 35 -0.99 6.55 -5.35
N VAL A 36 -0.50 5.41 -5.87
CA VAL A 36 -1.04 4.08 -5.58
C VAL A 36 0.03 3.28 -4.85
N VAL A 37 -0.35 2.58 -3.79
CA VAL A 37 0.52 1.65 -3.06
C VAL A 37 -0.06 0.25 -3.18
N VAL A 38 0.72 -0.67 -3.72
CA VAL A 38 0.42 -2.11 -3.78
C VAL A 38 1.21 -2.79 -2.67
N ALA A 39 0.51 -3.44 -1.75
CA ALA A 39 1.09 -4.23 -0.67
C ALA A 39 0.68 -5.70 -0.79
N LEU A 40 1.45 -6.63 -0.21
CA LEU A 40 1.16 -8.07 -0.28
C LEU A 40 0.49 -8.58 1.01
N ASP A 41 -0.56 -9.39 0.86
CA ASP A 41 -1.27 -10.09 1.96
C ASP A 41 -1.68 -9.18 3.13
N GLU A 42 -2.15 -7.96 2.86
CA GLU A 42 -2.60 -6.99 3.87
C GLU A 42 -4.10 -7.06 4.16
N VAL A 43 -4.66 -8.27 4.22
CA VAL A 43 -6.07 -8.46 4.55
C VAL A 43 -6.32 -7.95 5.97
N ASP A 44 -7.11 -6.88 6.07
CA ASP A 44 -7.54 -6.20 7.31
C ASP A 44 -6.44 -5.55 8.17
N SER A 45 -5.22 -5.40 7.65
CA SER A 45 -4.16 -4.70 8.39
C SER A 45 -4.19 -3.19 8.14
N LYS A 46 -4.35 -2.43 9.24
CA LYS A 46 -4.23 -0.97 9.24
C LYS A 46 -2.74 -0.58 9.26
N PRO A 47 -2.32 0.42 8.45
CA PRO A 47 -1.00 1.01 8.57
C PRO A 47 -0.74 1.50 10.00
N PHE A 48 0.46 1.28 10.52
CA PHE A 48 0.87 1.83 11.81
C PHE A 48 1.09 3.34 11.74
N PHE A 49 1.70 3.80 10.65
CA PHE A 49 1.87 5.22 10.36
C PHE A 49 0.65 5.77 9.64
N ASP A 50 0.29 7.02 9.93
CA ASP A 50 -0.80 7.68 9.23
C ASP A 50 -0.42 7.91 7.76
N ILE A 51 -1.28 7.45 6.86
CA ILE A 51 -1.09 7.58 5.42
C ILE A 51 -2.16 8.53 4.90
N ASN A 52 -1.72 9.49 4.09
CA ASN A 52 -2.61 10.46 3.47
C ASN A 52 -3.79 9.73 2.76
N HIS A 53 -5.02 10.15 3.07
CA HIS A 53 -6.26 9.56 2.56
C HIS A 53 -6.39 9.58 1.03
N ALA A 54 -5.62 10.42 0.32
CA ALA A 54 -5.57 10.44 -1.13
C ALA A 54 -4.74 9.29 -1.74
N VAL A 55 -3.96 8.56 -0.92
CA VAL A 55 -3.22 7.37 -1.37
C VAL A 55 -4.19 6.21 -1.58
N LYS A 56 -4.20 5.65 -2.79
CA LYS A 56 -4.97 4.43 -3.07
C LYS A 56 -4.14 3.20 -2.70
N LYS A 57 -4.57 2.47 -1.66
CA LYS A 57 -3.98 1.18 -1.28
C LYS A 57 -4.65 0.04 -2.07
N ILE A 58 -3.85 -0.88 -2.61
CA ILE A 58 -4.28 -2.11 -3.25
C ILE A 58 -3.59 -3.26 -2.53
N ASP A 59 -4.37 -4.24 -2.06
CA ASP A 59 -3.83 -5.47 -1.52
C ASP A 59 -3.71 -6.52 -2.63
N LEU A 60 -2.54 -7.14 -2.74
CA LEU A 60 -2.24 -8.18 -3.71
C LEU A 60 -2.03 -9.51 -2.96
N PRO A 61 -2.96 -10.47 -3.09
CA PRO A 61 -2.87 -11.74 -2.38
C PRO A 61 -1.73 -12.61 -2.90
N LYS A 62 -1.01 -13.31 -2.02
CA LYS A 62 0.00 -14.28 -2.43
C LYS A 62 -0.65 -15.48 -3.12
N GLY A 63 0.04 -16.00 -4.14
CA GLY A 63 -0.49 -16.94 -5.14
C GLY A 63 -1.17 -18.21 -4.61
N LYS A 64 -0.85 -18.68 -3.40
CA LYS A 64 -1.58 -19.82 -2.79
C LYS A 64 -3.04 -19.46 -2.50
N ARG A 65 -3.32 -18.25 -2.00
CA ARG A 65 -4.68 -17.79 -1.69
C ARG A 65 -5.48 -17.52 -2.96
N LEU A 66 -4.82 -16.99 -3.99
CA LEU A 66 -5.40 -16.75 -5.31
C LEU A 66 -5.82 -18.07 -6.00
N PHE A 67 -5.00 -19.12 -5.88
CA PHE A 67 -5.34 -20.45 -6.41
C PHE A 67 -6.59 -21.03 -5.73
N TRP A 68 -6.72 -20.96 -4.40
CA TRP A 68 -7.92 -21.45 -3.70
C TRP A 68 -9.19 -20.65 -3.99
N MET A 69 -9.10 -19.33 -4.19
CA MET A 69 -10.28 -18.51 -4.53
C MET A 69 -10.81 -18.75 -5.94
N VAL A 70 -9.95 -19.13 -6.89
CA VAL A 70 -10.36 -19.37 -8.30
C VAL A 70 -11.04 -20.74 -8.48
N PHE A 71 -10.72 -21.73 -7.65
CA PHE A 71 -11.25 -23.10 -7.76
C PHE A 71 -12.49 -23.40 -6.87
N GLN A 72 -13.02 -22.41 -6.16
CA GLN A 72 -14.29 -22.54 -5.41
C GLN A 72 -15.53 -22.02 -6.16
N LYS A 73 -15.45 -21.88 -7.49
CA LYS A 73 -16.56 -21.44 -8.33
C LYS A 73 -17.04 -22.55 -9.26
#